data_AF-A0A7C3T407-F1
#
_entry.id   AF-A0A7C3T407-F1
#
_cell.length_a   1.000
_cell.length_b   1.000
_cell.length_c   1.000
_cell.angle_alpha   90.00
_cell.angle_beta   90.00
_cell.angle_gamma   90.00
#
_symmetry.space_group_name_H-M   'P 1'
#
loop_
_entity.id
_entity.type
_entity.pdbx_description
1 polymer ?
#
loop_
_entity_poly.entity_id
_entity_poly.type
_entity_poly.pdbx_seq_one_letter_code
_entity_poly.pdbx_strand_id
1 'polypeptide(L)' 'MAVRIISTTELRSKAADMVLGLRRGDRFLIQHYNDIVGYITPEIPQELLKKLGIKEGKREESFKTVE' A
#
# COMPACT_ATOMS: atom_id res chain seq x y z
N MET A 1 -4.88 -8.74 -3.95
CA MET A 1 -4.59 -7.33 -3.65
C MET A 1 -5.38 -6.96 -2.39
N ALA A 2 -4.73 -6.90 -1.23
CA ALA A 2 -5.40 -6.66 0.05
C ALA A 2 -4.89 -5.37 0.70
N VAL A 3 -5.80 -4.64 1.36
CA VAL A 3 -5.46 -3.49 2.21
C VAL A 3 -5.35 -4.00 3.64
N ARG A 4 -4.22 -3.73 4.29
CA ARG A 4 -3.96 -4.12 5.69
C ARG A 4 -3.77 -2.87 6.55
N ILE A 5 -4.39 -2.84 7.72
CA ILE A 5 -4.14 -1.81 8.72
C ILE A 5 -3.07 -2.35 9.67
N ILE A 6 -2.06 -1.55 9.93
CA ILE A 6 -0.95 -1.90 10.84
C ILE A 6 -0.69 -0.75 11.78
N SER A 7 -0.35 -1.06 13.03
CA SER A 7 0.06 -0.02 13.97
C SER A 7 1.49 0.49 13.66
N THR A 8 1.83 1.69 14.13
CA THR A 8 3.21 2.20 14.07
C THR A 8 4.21 1.27 14.78
N THR A 9 3.78 0.58 15.84
CA THR A 9 4.60 -0.38 16.57
C THR A 9 4.90 -1.61 15.73
N GLU A 10 3.89 -2.13 15.02
CA GLU A 10 4.08 -3.26 14.10
C GLU A 10 4.90 -2.87 12.87
N LEU A 11 4.72 -1.66 12.35
CA LEU A 11 5.53 -1.13 11.26
C LEU A 11 7.01 -1.17 11.61
N ARG A 12 7.36 -0.73 12.82
CA ARG A 12 8.75 -0.77 13.30
C ARG A 12 9.28 -2.20 13.44
N SER A 13 8.46 -3.12 13.95
CA SER A 13 8.91 -4.49 14.26
C SER A 13 8.89 -5.45 13.08
N LYS A 14 8.07 -5.20 12.05
CA LYS A 14 7.83 -6.12 10.93
C LYS A 14 8.07 -5.49 9.56
N ALA A 15 8.98 -4.51 9.49
CA ALA A 15 9.29 -3.80 8.25
C ALA A 15 9.68 -4.75 7.09
N ALA A 16 10.43 -5.81 7.37
CA ALA A 16 10.82 -6.80 6.35
C ALA A 16 9.61 -7.53 5.74
N ASP A 17 8.68 -8.00 6.57
CA ASP A 17 7.45 -8.67 6.12
C ASP A 17 6.57 -7.74 5.30
N MET A 18 6.53 -6.45 5.68
CA MET A 18 5.80 -5.44 4.92
C MET A 18 6.39 -5.23 3.53
N VAL A 19 7.71 -5.12 3.40
CA VAL A 19 8.39 -4.99 2.10
C VAL A 19 8.09 -6.20 1.20
N LEU A 20 8.06 -7.40 1.78
CA LEU A 20 7.65 -8.61 1.05
C LEU A 20 6.17 -8.57 0.63
N GLY A 21 5.29 -8.04 1.48
CA GLY A 21 3.89 -7.81 1.14
C GLY A 21 3.70 -6.79 0.03
N LEU A 22 4.42 -5.67 0.08
CA LEU A 22 4.42 -4.63 -0.96
C LEU A 22 4.81 -5.23 -2.32
N ARG A 23 5.85 -6.07 -2.37
CA ARG A 23 6.25 -6.78 -3.59
C ARG A 23 5.13 -7.66 -4.17
N ARG A 24 4.24 -8.19 -3.33
CA ARG A 24 3.07 -8.99 -3.74
C ARG A 24 1.85 -8.13 -4.13
N GLY A 25 1.95 -6.81 -3.99
CA GLY A 25 0.87 -5.88 -4.30
C GLY A 25 -0.03 -5.53 -3.11
N ASP A 26 0.36 -5.90 -1.89
CA ASP A 26 -0.38 -5.50 -0.68
C ASP A 26 -0.22 -4.00 -0.42
N ARG A 27 -1.23 -3.39 0.19
CA ARG A 27 -1.22 -1.98 0.60
C ARG A 27 -1.38 -1.90 2.11
N PHE A 28 -0.71 -0.95 2.74
CA PHE A 28 -0.70 -0.80 4.18
C PHE A 28 -1.21 0.58 4.59
N LEU A 29 -2.14 0.63 5.53
CA LEU A 29 -2.55 1.83 6.25
C LEU A 29 -1.87 1.82 7.61
N ILE A 30 -1.21 2.91 7.97
CA ILE A 30 -0.48 3.06 9.22
C ILE A 30 -1.40 3.73 10.22
N GLN A 31 -1.73 3.02 11.28
CA GLN A 31 -2.52 3.51 12.40
C GLN A 31 -1.61 3.88 13.58
N HIS A 32 -1.89 5.01 14.22
CA HIS A 32 -1.30 5.40 15.48
C HIS A 32 -2.42 5.76 16.46
N TYR A 33 -2.54 5.01 17.55
CA TYR A 33 -3.71 5.06 18.44
C TYR A 33 -5.01 4.85 17.65
N ASN A 34 -5.89 5.86 17.58
CA ASN A 34 -7.17 5.80 16.89
C ASN A 34 -7.13 6.42 15.49
N ASP A 35 -6.00 6.98 15.07
CA ASP A 35 -5.88 7.75 13.84
C ASP A 35 -5.06 7.02 12.76
N ILE A 36 -5.47 7.18 11.50
CA ILE A 36 -4.67 6.78 10.34
C ILE A 36 -3.70 7.91 10.02
N VAL A 37 -2.41 7.65 10.20
CA VAL A 37 -1.34 8.65 10.07
C VAL A 37 -0.56 8.54 8.76
N GLY A 38 -0.75 7.45 8.01
CA GLY A 38 -0.05 7.28 6.73
C GLY A 38 -0.52 6.09 5.93
N TYR A 39 -0.03 6.01 4.70
CA TYR A 39 -0.30 4.90 3.79
C TYR A 39 0.98 4.51 3.06
N ILE A 40 1.15 3.22 2.81
CA ILE A 40 2.25 2.67 2.00
C ILE A 40 1.65 1.83 0.90
N THR A 41 1.96 2.20 -0.34
CA THR A 41 1.58 1.45 -1.52
C THR A 41 2.81 1.07 -2.32
N PRO A 42 2.85 -0.11 -2.94
CA PRO A 42 3.96 -0.47 -3.80
C PRO A 42 3.96 0.43 -5.02
N GLU A 43 5.06 1.13 -5.23
CA GLU A 43 5.35 1.78 -6.50
C GLU A 43 5.93 0.71 -7.43
N ILE A 44 5.26 0.45 -8.56
CA ILE A 44 5.81 -0.41 -9.59
C ILE A 44 6.56 0.52 -10.56
N PRO A 45 7.89 0.39 -10.70
CA PRO A 45 8.64 1.19 -11.67
C PRO A 45 8.04 1.02 -13.06
N GLN A 46 7.88 2.12 -13.80
CA GLN A 46 7.28 2.08 -15.14
C GLN A 46 8.02 1.12 -16.10
N GLU A 47 9.33 0.93 -15.92
CA GLU A 47 10.11 -0.05 -16.68
C GLU A 47 9.67 -1.51 -16.42
N LEU A 48 9.29 -1.82 -15.18
CA LEU A 48 8.74 -3.13 -14.82
C LEU A 48 7.30 -3.28 -15.32
N LEU A 49 6.48 -2.23 -15.30
CA LEU A 49 5.13 -2.23 -15.91
C LEU A 49 5.19 -2.52 -17.41
N LYS A 50 6.14 -1.89 -18.11
CA LYS A 50 6.38 -2.13 -19.56
C LYS A 50 6.82 -3.57 -19.84
N LYS A 51 7.68 -4.15 -19.00
CA LYS A 51 8.13 -5.56 -19.11
C LYS A 51 7.04 -6.57 -18.74
N LEU A 52 6.13 -6.21 -17.84
CA LEU A 52 5.01 -7.05 -17.39
C LEU A 52 3.76 -6.93 -18.29
N GLY A 53 3.77 -6.04 -19.29
CA GLY A 53 2.68 -5.90 -20.27
C GLY A 53 1.37 -5.31 -19.70
N ILE A 54 1.41 -4.76 -18.48
CA ILE A 54 0.22 -4.22 -17.81
C ILE A 54 0.02 -2.78 -18.31
N LYS A 55 -0.91 -2.60 -19.26
CA LYS A 55 -1.41 -1.28 -19.64
C LYS A 55 -2.03 -0.60 -18.42
N GLU A 56 -1.62 0.63 -18.15
CA GLU A 56 -2.09 1.47 -17.06
C GLU A 56 -3.63 1.42 -16.94
N GLY A 57 -4.12 0.70 -15.94
CA GLY A 57 -5.51 0.82 -15.52
C GLY A 57 -5.67 2.19 -14.90
N LYS A 58 -6.41 3.08 -15.57
CA LYS A 58 -6.87 4.37 -15.05
C LYS A 58 -7.21 4.22 -13.57
N ARG A 59 -6.43 4.86 -12.72
CA ARG A 59 -6.64 4.93 -11.28
C ARG A 59 -7.79 5.90 -11.06
N GLU A 60 -9.03 5.42 -11.08
CA GLU A 60 -10.16 6.21 -10.62
C GLU A 60 -10.03 6.38 -9.10
N GLU A 61 -9.54 7.56 -8.71
CA GLU A 61 -9.70 8.11 -7.37
C GLU A 61 -11.19 8.37 -7.15
N SER A 62 -11.87 7.45 -6.47
CA SER A 62 -13.23 7.66 -6.02
C SER A 62 -13.52 6.82 -4.79
N PHE A 63 -13.02 7.21 -3.62
CA PHE A 63 -13.71 6.82 -2.39
C PHE A 63 -13.84 8.02 -1.44
N LYS A 64 -15.11 8.30 -1.17
CA LYS A 64 -15.68 9.45 -0.47
C LYS A 64 -15.13 9.56 0.96
N THR A 65 -14.87 10.80 1.35
CA THR A 65 -14.85 11.28 2.73
C THR A 65 -16.12 10.77 3.44
N VAL A 66 -15.95 10.04 4.54
CA VAL A 66 -17.04 9.70 5.45
C VAL A 66 -17.01 10.75 6.55
N GLU A 67 -18.08 11.55 6.64
CA GLU A 67 -18.41 12.43 7.78
C GLU A 67 -18.69 11.61 9.05
#